data_AF-A0A950BDD7-F1
#
_entry.id   AF-A0A950BDD7-F1
#
_cell.length_a   1.000
_cell.length_b   1.000
_cell.length_c   1.000
_cell.angle_alpha   90.00
_cell.angle_beta   90.00
_cell.angle_gamma   90.00
#
_symmetry.space_group_name_H-M   'P 1'
#
loop_
_entity.id
_entity.type
_entity.pdbx_description
1 polymer ?
#
loop_
_entity_poly.entity_id
_entity_poly.type
_entity_poly.pdbx_seq_one_letter_code
_entity_poly.pdbx_strand_id
1 'polypeptide(L)'
;MKSPVKGIVFYSLATLTFCIAIAAVSARPASAACPPGALMTQNSMDVLAGTPVPGTGTTTVCLAPGKTDVLKAPATILAKNGTYSFLFWDTNGEIRNRLKASFPTPKVAAFTSTAWYQFSGKCMAGPCGGNSNIYAIGFQLDKNQKLAGTPIASVTPATNSWKAPSNEVFTNTAVGITAGNPLDFVYWHLYPKNTTITTKGTLLDAAMGDTAFAIAFYGPNPCQYIINEGQSLSPADFPAPSADKLYAAALRANAAELRACEAEHGGSPLP
;
A
#
# COMPACT_ATOMS: atom_id res chain seq x y z
N MET A 1 -23.05 -26.96 -76.54
CA MET A 1 -23.23 -25.52 -76.23
C MET A 1 -22.83 -25.33 -74.77
N LYS A 2 -21.64 -24.75 -74.49
CA LYS A 2 -21.42 -23.40 -73.90
C LYS A 2 -22.30 -23.17 -72.65
N SER A 3 -21.87 -22.78 -71.45
CA SER A 3 -20.59 -22.41 -70.78
C SER A 3 -20.97 -22.17 -69.27
N PRO A 4 -20.13 -21.66 -68.34
CA PRO A 4 -19.82 -22.35 -67.08
C PRO A 4 -20.12 -21.54 -65.78
N VAL A 5 -19.96 -22.23 -64.62
CA VAL A 5 -19.41 -21.80 -63.30
C VAL A 5 -19.74 -20.42 -62.71
N LYS A 6 -20.22 -20.41 -61.46
CA LYS A 6 -19.79 -19.59 -60.28
C LYS A 6 -20.79 -19.88 -59.13
N GLY A 7 -20.46 -20.35 -57.93
CA GLY A 7 -19.25 -20.17 -57.12
C GLY A 7 -19.40 -18.92 -56.25
N ILE A 8 -20.20 -18.97 -55.17
CA ILE A 8 -20.17 -17.94 -54.11
C ILE A 8 -20.26 -18.63 -52.75
N VAL A 9 -19.11 -18.60 -52.08
CA VAL A 9 -18.86 -19.02 -50.70
C VAL A 9 -19.45 -17.95 -49.77
N PHE A 10 -20.18 -18.39 -48.74
CA PHE A 10 -20.65 -17.56 -47.64
C PHE A 10 -19.46 -17.12 -46.78
N TYR A 11 -19.19 -15.81 -46.72
CA TYR A 11 -18.42 -15.20 -45.64
C TYR A 11 -19.24 -14.09 -44.99
N SER A 12 -19.71 -14.38 -43.78
CA SER A 12 -20.23 -13.40 -42.84
C SER A 12 -19.10 -12.44 -42.45
N LEU A 13 -19.19 -11.19 -42.90
CA LEU A 13 -18.40 -10.10 -42.34
C LEU A 13 -19.25 -9.38 -41.28
N ALA A 14 -19.24 -9.92 -40.06
CA ALA A 14 -19.63 -9.16 -38.89
C ALA A 14 -18.55 -8.11 -38.65
N THR A 15 -18.81 -6.87 -39.04
CA THR A 15 -18.00 -5.71 -38.71
C THR A 15 -17.96 -5.56 -37.19
N LEU A 16 -16.87 -6.01 -36.58
CA LEU A 16 -16.52 -5.73 -35.19
C LEU A 16 -16.13 -4.26 -35.10
N THR A 17 -17.06 -3.42 -34.65
CA THR A 17 -16.77 -2.06 -34.22
C THR A 17 -15.89 -2.13 -32.98
N PHE A 18 -14.57 -2.06 -33.16
CA PHE A 18 -13.62 -1.86 -32.08
C PHE A 18 -13.77 -0.42 -31.55
N CYS A 19 -14.54 -0.25 -30.48
CA CYS A 19 -14.44 0.94 -29.64
C CYS A 19 -13.11 0.87 -28.89
N ILE A 20 -12.04 1.39 -29.50
CA ILE A 20 -10.81 1.72 -28.79
C ILE A 20 -11.17 2.87 -27.86
N ALA A 21 -11.37 2.57 -26.57
CA ALA A 21 -11.37 3.58 -25.54
C ALA A 21 -9.94 4.10 -25.40
N ILE A 22 -9.58 5.08 -26.25
CA ILE A 22 -8.39 5.89 -26.05
C ILE A 22 -8.64 6.59 -24.72
N ALA A 23 -7.93 6.19 -23.67
CA ALA A 23 -7.84 6.99 -22.46
C ALA A 23 -7.26 8.34 -22.91
N ALA A 24 -8.12 9.35 -23.03
CA ALA A 24 -7.69 10.73 -23.17
C ALA A 24 -7.03 11.11 -21.85
N VAL A 25 -5.77 10.72 -21.67
CA VAL A 25 -4.86 11.45 -20.81
C VAL A 25 -4.71 12.78 -21.52
N SER A 26 -5.38 13.82 -21.01
CA SER A 26 -5.14 15.18 -21.47
C SER A 26 -3.66 15.47 -21.22
N ALA A 27 -2.83 15.28 -22.25
CA ALA A 27 -1.43 15.61 -22.22
C ALA A 27 -1.35 17.13 -22.05
N ARG A 28 -1.13 17.56 -20.81
CA ARG A 28 -0.72 18.94 -20.54
C ARG A 28 0.72 19.08 -21.05
N PRO A 29 1.06 20.18 -21.74
CA PRO A 29 2.36 20.34 -22.39
C PRO A 29 3.49 20.25 -21.36
N ALA A 30 4.56 19.55 -21.75
CA ALA A 30 5.78 19.45 -20.96
C ALA A 30 6.55 20.78 -20.97
N SER A 31 7.03 21.15 -19.78
CA SER A 31 8.05 22.16 -19.46
C SER A 31 7.82 23.60 -19.96
N ALA A 32 6.82 24.27 -19.38
CA ALA A 32 7.07 25.61 -18.86
C ALA A 32 7.52 25.43 -17.40
N ALA A 33 8.52 26.18 -16.93
CA ALA A 33 8.86 26.23 -15.51
C ALA A 33 7.55 26.43 -14.74
N CYS A 34 7.21 25.52 -13.81
CA CYS A 34 5.93 25.64 -13.12
C CYS A 34 5.87 27.06 -12.51
N PRO A 35 4.83 27.86 -12.81
CA PRO A 35 4.62 29.12 -12.09
C PRO A 35 4.58 28.81 -10.58
N PRO A 36 4.88 29.75 -9.67
CA PRO A 36 5.10 29.47 -8.24
C PRO A 36 4.09 28.45 -7.70
N GLY A 37 4.54 27.20 -7.60
CA GLY A 37 3.67 26.04 -7.78
C GLY A 37 4.34 24.76 -7.35
N ALA A 38 3.54 23.77 -6.98
CA ALA A 38 4.01 22.46 -6.58
C ALA A 38 4.07 21.55 -7.80
N LEU A 39 5.24 20.97 -8.06
CA LEU A 39 5.43 19.94 -9.07
C LEU A 39 4.97 18.59 -8.50
N MET A 40 3.92 18.01 -9.06
CA MET A 40 3.48 16.68 -8.69
C MET A 40 3.98 15.65 -9.70
N THR A 41 4.59 14.58 -9.20
CA THR A 41 4.89 13.37 -9.97
C THR A 41 3.83 12.31 -9.67
N GLN A 42 3.06 11.92 -10.69
CA GLN A 42 2.03 10.89 -10.59
C GLN A 42 2.56 9.55 -11.13
N ASN A 43 2.46 8.51 -10.31
CA ASN A 43 2.90 7.15 -10.63
C ASN A 43 1.75 6.15 -10.53
N SER A 44 1.85 5.05 -11.27
CA SER A 44 1.03 3.85 -11.11
C SER A 44 1.95 2.68 -10.79
N MET A 45 1.80 2.09 -9.61
CA MET A 45 2.73 1.10 -9.08
C MET A 45 2.02 -0.21 -8.73
N ASP A 46 2.69 -1.33 -8.97
CA ASP A 46 2.30 -2.65 -8.48
C ASP A 46 2.62 -2.72 -6.97
N VAL A 47 1.58 -2.92 -6.15
CA VAL A 47 1.72 -2.99 -4.69
C VAL A 47 2.58 -4.15 -4.23
N LEU A 48 2.68 -5.24 -5.02
CA LEU A 48 3.45 -6.42 -4.65
C LEU A 48 4.91 -6.31 -5.05
N ALA A 49 5.15 -5.86 -6.28
CA ALA A 49 6.50 -5.75 -6.83
C ALA A 49 7.19 -4.45 -6.42
N GLY A 50 6.43 -3.41 -6.05
CA GLY A 50 6.99 -2.07 -5.80
C GLY A 50 7.54 -1.42 -7.06
N THR A 51 7.08 -1.85 -8.25
CA THR A 51 7.56 -1.39 -9.56
C THR A 51 6.44 -0.72 -10.35
N PRO A 52 6.76 0.12 -11.35
CA PRO A 52 5.75 0.73 -12.21
C PRO A 52 4.91 -0.32 -12.94
N VAL A 53 3.60 -0.07 -13.04
CA VAL A 53 2.71 -0.94 -13.82
C VAL A 53 3.12 -0.87 -15.30
N PRO A 54 3.32 -2.01 -16.00
CA PRO A 54 3.73 -2.00 -17.39
C PRO A 54 2.77 -1.19 -18.28
N GLY A 55 3.34 -0.38 -19.18
CA GLY A 55 2.57 0.49 -20.07
C GLY A 55 1.99 1.74 -19.39
N THR A 56 2.23 1.94 -18.09
CA THR A 56 1.99 3.22 -17.43
C THR A 56 3.28 4.04 -17.42
N GLY A 57 3.17 5.33 -17.75
CA GLY A 57 4.27 6.28 -17.65
C GLY A 57 4.13 7.14 -16.40
N THR A 58 5.24 7.67 -15.93
CA THR A 58 5.23 8.76 -14.95
C THR A 58 4.70 10.03 -15.60
N THR A 59 3.72 10.67 -14.97
CA THR A 59 3.16 11.95 -15.43
C THR A 59 3.53 13.04 -14.46
N THR A 60 4.03 14.17 -14.97
CA THR A 60 4.34 15.33 -14.14
C THR A 60 3.33 16.44 -14.38
N VAL A 61 2.81 17.04 -13.31
CA VAL A 61 1.77 18.07 -13.36
C VAL A 61 2.16 19.26 -12.50
N CYS A 62 2.08 20.48 -13.06
CA CYS A 62 2.19 21.71 -12.27
C CYS A 62 0.87 22.02 -11.56
N LEU A 63 0.92 22.20 -10.25
CA LEU A 63 -0.24 22.47 -9.40
C LEU A 63 -0.12 23.80 -8.67
N ALA A 64 -1.25 24.48 -8.45
CA ALA A 64 -1.30 25.72 -7.68
C ALA A 64 -1.25 25.41 -6.16
N PRO A 65 -0.32 25.98 -5.38
CA PRO A 65 -0.16 25.65 -3.97
C PRO A 65 -1.39 26.04 -3.16
N GLY A 66 -1.82 25.16 -2.23
CA GLY A 66 -2.98 25.40 -1.37
C GLY A 66 -4.34 25.34 -2.07
N LYS A 67 -4.40 25.00 -3.37
CA LYS A 67 -5.65 24.71 -4.09
C LYS A 67 -5.97 23.23 -4.05
N THR A 68 -7.24 22.87 -4.13
CA THR A 68 -7.68 21.48 -4.24
C THR A 68 -7.49 20.99 -5.67
N ASP A 69 -6.77 19.88 -5.84
CA ASP A 69 -6.69 19.14 -7.10
C ASP A 69 -7.41 17.80 -6.99
N VAL A 70 -7.70 17.16 -8.13
CA VAL A 70 -8.43 15.90 -8.24
C VAL A 70 -7.65 14.90 -9.09
N LEU A 71 -7.17 13.86 -8.43
CA LEU A 71 -6.53 12.71 -9.07
C LEU A 71 -7.58 11.78 -9.67
N LYS A 72 -7.20 11.10 -10.75
CA LYS A 72 -8.02 10.08 -11.40
C LYS A 72 -7.15 8.89 -11.78
N ALA A 73 -7.57 7.70 -11.35
CA ALA A 73 -6.95 6.43 -11.67
C ALA A 73 -7.93 5.58 -12.49
N PRO A 74 -7.48 4.86 -13.53
CA PRO A 74 -8.28 3.80 -14.10
C PRO A 74 -8.52 2.71 -13.06
N ALA A 75 -9.75 2.17 -13.04
CA ALA A 75 -10.10 1.07 -12.14
C ALA A 75 -9.30 -0.20 -12.43
N THR A 76 -9.03 -0.43 -13.71
CA THR A 76 -8.26 -1.56 -14.20
C THR A 76 -7.27 -1.14 -15.27
N ILE A 77 -6.12 -1.81 -15.32
CA ILE A 77 -5.11 -1.66 -16.37
C ILE A 77 -4.82 -3.05 -16.93
N LEU A 78 -5.03 -3.23 -18.24
CA LEU A 78 -4.79 -4.50 -18.91
C LEU A 78 -3.29 -4.68 -19.20
N ALA A 79 -2.77 -5.86 -18.89
CA ALA A 79 -1.41 -6.27 -19.22
C ALA A 79 -1.43 -7.59 -20.00
N LYS A 80 -0.31 -7.93 -20.65
CA LYS A 80 -0.19 -9.12 -21.52
C LYS A 80 -0.68 -10.42 -20.85
N ASN A 81 -0.44 -10.58 -19.55
CA ASN A 81 -0.71 -11.83 -18.82
C ASN A 81 -1.73 -11.69 -17.69
N GLY A 82 -2.46 -10.58 -17.61
CA GLY A 82 -3.39 -10.32 -16.52
C GLY A 82 -3.90 -8.90 -16.45
N THR A 83 -4.54 -8.56 -15.35
CA THR A 83 -5.15 -7.25 -15.12
C THR A 83 -4.66 -6.69 -13.79
N TYR A 84 -4.28 -5.43 -13.79
CA TYR A 84 -4.02 -4.66 -12.57
C TYR A 84 -5.31 -3.99 -12.11
N SER A 85 -5.69 -4.17 -10.85
CA SER A 85 -6.88 -3.57 -10.24
C SER A 85 -6.46 -2.49 -9.25
N PHE A 86 -7.07 -1.31 -9.32
CA PHE A 86 -6.78 -0.20 -8.42
C PHE A 86 -7.12 -0.55 -6.96
N LEU A 87 -6.25 -0.13 -6.03
CA LEU A 87 -6.46 -0.26 -4.60
C LEU A 87 -6.68 1.10 -3.94
N PHE A 88 -5.67 1.97 -3.98
CA PHE A 88 -5.68 3.26 -3.30
C PHE A 88 -4.71 4.25 -3.92
N TRP A 89 -4.90 5.51 -3.59
CA TRP A 89 -3.90 6.56 -3.74
C TRP A 89 -3.12 6.72 -2.45
N ASP A 90 -1.80 6.84 -2.56
CA ASP A 90 -0.97 7.49 -1.55
C ASP A 90 -0.61 8.88 -2.06
N THR A 91 -0.96 9.91 -1.28
CA THR A 91 -0.52 11.27 -1.54
C THR A 91 -0.01 11.86 -0.24
N ASN A 92 1.31 11.98 -0.13
CA ASN A 92 1.98 12.57 1.02
C ASN A 92 1.63 11.86 2.35
N GLY A 93 1.58 10.51 2.34
CA GLY A 93 1.27 9.70 3.51
C GLY A 93 -0.23 9.60 3.82
N GLU A 94 -1.10 10.20 3.00
CA GLU A 94 -2.55 10.07 3.12
C GLU A 94 -3.12 9.05 2.13
N ILE A 95 -3.89 8.11 2.66
CA ILE A 95 -4.54 7.05 1.87
C ILE A 95 -5.90 7.52 1.35
N ARG A 96 -6.17 7.30 0.06
CA ARG A 96 -7.48 7.58 -0.55
C ARG A 96 -7.94 6.42 -1.41
N ASN A 97 -8.96 5.70 -0.93
CA ASN A 97 -9.44 4.43 -1.53
C ASN A 97 -10.46 4.61 -2.67
N ARG A 98 -10.47 5.78 -3.32
CA ARG A 98 -11.40 6.08 -4.41
C ARG A 98 -10.62 6.31 -5.70
N LEU A 99 -11.18 5.85 -6.82
CA LEU A 99 -10.63 6.10 -8.16
C LEU A 99 -10.42 7.59 -8.46
N LYS A 100 -11.26 8.43 -7.84
CA LYS A 100 -11.13 9.88 -7.85
C LYS A 100 -10.86 10.37 -6.44
N ALA A 101 -9.77 11.09 -6.27
CA ALA A 101 -9.30 11.57 -4.98
C ALA A 101 -9.04 13.08 -5.05
N SER A 102 -9.80 13.85 -4.28
CA SER A 102 -9.56 15.28 -4.13
C SER A 102 -8.62 15.51 -2.94
N PHE A 103 -7.60 16.36 -3.10
CA PHE A 103 -6.64 16.66 -2.04
C PHE A 103 -6.18 18.12 -2.10
N PRO A 104 -5.85 18.74 -0.96
CA PRO A 104 -5.24 20.06 -0.95
C PRO A 104 -3.79 19.95 -1.44
N THR A 105 -3.43 20.73 -2.45
CA THR A 105 -2.05 20.77 -2.97
C THR A 105 -1.14 21.32 -1.88
N PRO A 106 -0.11 20.57 -1.46
CA PRO A 106 0.80 21.04 -0.42
C PRO A 106 1.59 22.26 -0.90
N LYS A 107 2.07 23.08 0.04
CA LYS A 107 2.87 24.28 -0.26
C LYS A 107 4.34 23.97 -0.61
N VAL A 108 4.72 22.70 -0.68
CA VAL A 108 6.09 22.24 -0.98
C VAL A 108 6.36 22.26 -2.48
N ALA A 109 7.62 22.42 -2.88
CA ALA A 109 7.99 22.62 -4.28
C ALA A 109 7.79 21.37 -5.16
N ALA A 110 7.99 20.16 -4.62
CA ALA A 110 7.75 18.91 -5.33
C ALA A 110 7.22 17.82 -4.39
N PHE A 111 6.28 17.00 -4.88
CA PHE A 111 5.77 15.84 -4.16
C PHE A 111 5.31 14.74 -5.12
N THR A 112 5.10 13.54 -4.59
CA THR A 112 4.69 12.36 -5.36
C THR A 112 3.27 11.95 -4.97
N SER A 113 2.50 11.52 -5.96
CA SER A 113 1.24 10.82 -5.78
C SER A 113 1.30 9.47 -6.50
N THR A 114 0.96 8.40 -5.79
CA THR A 114 1.04 7.04 -6.34
C THR A 114 -0.33 6.38 -6.29
N ALA A 115 -0.83 5.94 -7.45
CA ALA A 115 -1.92 4.98 -7.53
C ALA A 115 -1.35 3.57 -7.42
N TRP A 116 -1.78 2.84 -6.40
CA TRP A 116 -1.35 1.48 -6.14
C TRP A 116 -2.34 0.48 -6.73
N TYR A 117 -1.81 -0.55 -7.37
CA TYR A 117 -2.55 -1.59 -8.08
C TYR A 117 -2.17 -2.99 -7.60
N GLN A 118 -3.11 -3.91 -7.65
CA GLN A 118 -2.87 -5.34 -7.47
C GLN A 118 -2.93 -6.06 -8.82
N PHE A 119 -1.89 -6.82 -9.17
CA PHE A 119 -1.94 -7.69 -10.34
C PHE A 119 -2.78 -8.94 -10.07
N SER A 120 -3.69 -9.26 -10.99
CA SER A 120 -4.44 -10.51 -11.06
C SER A 120 -4.15 -11.16 -12.42
N GLY A 121 -3.26 -12.14 -12.44
CA GLY A 121 -2.88 -12.90 -13.63
C GLY A 121 -3.72 -14.15 -13.86
N LYS A 122 -3.61 -14.73 -15.06
CA LYS A 122 -3.91 -16.16 -15.23
C LYS A 122 -2.85 -16.94 -14.45
N CYS A 123 -3.24 -17.58 -13.35
CA CYS A 123 -2.52 -18.57 -12.56
C CYS A 123 -1.02 -18.70 -12.93
N MET A 124 -0.12 -18.08 -12.17
CA MET A 124 1.30 -18.40 -12.28
C MET A 124 1.46 -19.88 -11.95
N ALA A 125 1.68 -20.71 -12.96
CA ALA A 125 2.00 -22.15 -12.92
C ALA A 125 1.69 -22.86 -11.58
N GLY A 126 0.42 -23.21 -11.36
CA GLY A 126 -0.04 -23.99 -10.20
C GLY A 126 -1.57 -24.13 -10.20
N PRO A 127 -2.14 -25.18 -9.58
CA PRO A 127 -3.58 -25.43 -9.63
C PRO A 127 -4.34 -24.29 -8.96
N CYS A 128 -5.07 -23.53 -9.77
CA CYS A 128 -6.03 -22.55 -9.29
C CYS A 128 -7.26 -23.27 -8.72
N GLY A 129 -7.19 -23.65 -7.45
CA GLY A 129 -8.32 -24.20 -6.71
C GLY A 129 -7.98 -24.48 -5.25
N GLY A 130 -8.79 -23.92 -4.34
CA GLY A 130 -8.77 -24.29 -2.92
C GLY A 130 -9.11 -23.14 -1.97
N ASN A 131 -10.37 -23.10 -1.56
CA ASN A 131 -11.06 -22.32 -0.53
C ASN A 131 -10.24 -21.70 0.63
N SER A 132 -10.51 -20.40 0.86
CA SER A 132 -9.92 -19.41 1.80
C SER A 132 -8.49 -18.92 1.50
N ASN A 133 -8.37 -17.65 1.12
CA ASN A 133 -7.12 -17.02 0.69
C ASN A 133 -7.03 -15.59 1.22
N ILE A 134 -6.47 -15.42 2.41
CA ILE A 134 -6.07 -14.09 2.89
C ILE A 134 -4.62 -13.84 2.46
N TYR A 135 -4.43 -12.85 1.59
CA TYR A 135 -3.10 -12.40 1.20
C TYR A 135 -2.81 -11.06 1.89
N ALA A 136 -1.84 -11.03 2.81
CA ALA A 136 -1.56 -9.85 3.63
C ALA A 136 -0.16 -9.27 3.37
N ILE A 137 -0.07 -7.95 3.23
CA ILE A 137 1.21 -7.21 3.11
C ILE A 137 1.28 -6.04 4.10
N GLY A 138 2.50 -5.57 4.38
CA GLY A 138 2.73 -4.32 5.11
C GLY A 138 3.05 -3.20 4.13
N PHE A 139 2.52 -2.02 4.41
CA PHE A 139 2.77 -0.81 3.62
C PHE A 139 3.11 0.36 4.53
N GLN A 140 4.23 1.03 4.26
CA GLN A 140 4.72 2.17 5.02
C GLN A 140 4.27 3.47 4.34
N LEU A 141 3.46 4.28 5.04
CA LEU A 141 2.83 5.49 4.50
C LEU A 141 3.81 6.65 4.32
N ASP A 142 4.65 6.93 5.31
CA ASP A 142 5.64 8.01 5.23
C ASP A 142 6.68 7.78 4.13
N LYS A 143 6.95 6.51 3.80
CA LYS A 143 7.89 6.11 2.75
C LYS A 143 7.23 5.77 1.42
N ASN A 144 5.89 5.74 1.37
CA ASN A 144 5.10 5.35 0.19
C ASN A 144 5.65 4.07 -0.47
N GLN A 145 5.78 3.01 0.31
CA GLN A 145 6.37 1.75 -0.16
C GLN A 145 5.82 0.53 0.56
N LYS A 146 5.80 -0.59 -0.15
CA LYS A 146 5.63 -1.91 0.46
C LYS A 146 6.82 -2.21 1.38
N LEU A 147 6.56 -2.78 2.55
CA LEU A 147 7.60 -3.26 3.45
C LEU A 147 8.20 -4.59 2.95
N ALA A 148 9.53 -4.70 3.05
CA ALA A 148 10.25 -5.92 2.70
C ALA A 148 10.01 -6.98 3.79
N GLY A 149 9.41 -8.11 3.40
CA GLY A 149 8.81 -9.05 4.35
C GLY A 149 7.52 -8.45 4.92
N THR A 150 6.43 -9.22 4.96
CA THR A 150 5.24 -8.72 5.64
C THR A 150 5.55 -8.63 7.14
N PRO A 151 5.35 -7.49 7.80
CA PRO A 151 5.40 -7.39 9.25
C PRO A 151 4.19 -8.11 9.83
N ILE A 152 4.16 -9.44 9.76
CA ILE A 152 3.23 -10.29 10.48
C ILE A 152 4.00 -10.82 11.69
N ALA A 153 3.55 -10.48 12.90
CA ALA A 153 4.11 -11.00 14.13
C ALA A 153 3.74 -12.47 14.35
N SER A 154 2.51 -12.86 14.02
CA SER A 154 2.02 -14.22 14.21
C SER A 154 0.82 -14.54 13.33
N VAL A 155 0.60 -15.84 13.10
CA VAL A 155 -0.61 -16.40 12.47
C VAL A 155 -1.11 -17.54 13.36
N THR A 156 -2.41 -17.56 13.66
CA THR A 156 -3.05 -18.59 14.51
C THR A 156 -4.28 -19.18 13.83
N PRO A 157 -4.46 -20.51 13.78
CA PRO A 157 -3.48 -21.53 14.14
C PRO A 157 -2.23 -21.43 13.27
N ALA A 158 -1.07 -21.75 13.84
CA ALA A 158 0.16 -21.87 13.08
C ALA A 158 0.03 -23.09 12.16
N THR A 159 -0.08 -22.86 10.85
CA THR A 159 -0.14 -23.92 9.86
C THR A 159 1.22 -24.09 9.20
N ASN A 160 1.57 -25.32 8.84
CA ASN A 160 2.84 -25.66 8.18
C ASN A 160 2.99 -24.96 6.81
N SER A 161 1.88 -24.46 6.25
CA SER A 161 1.83 -23.64 5.04
C SER A 161 2.40 -22.23 5.23
N TRP A 162 2.58 -21.78 6.47
CA TRP A 162 3.16 -20.49 6.79
C TRP A 162 4.57 -20.66 7.36
N LYS A 163 5.59 -20.24 6.59
CA LYS A 163 6.97 -20.13 7.05
C LYS A 163 7.37 -18.66 7.01
N ALA A 164 7.65 -18.04 8.16
CA ALA A 164 8.12 -16.67 8.21
C ALA A 164 9.54 -16.55 7.57
N PRO A 165 9.81 -15.51 6.77
CA PRO A 165 8.86 -14.57 6.16
C PRO A 165 8.17 -15.22 4.93
N SER A 166 6.85 -15.15 4.85
CA SER A 166 6.07 -15.56 3.67
C SER A 166 4.96 -14.56 3.40
N ASN A 167 4.70 -14.30 2.11
CA ASN A 167 3.63 -13.43 1.65
C ASN A 167 2.27 -14.16 1.56
N GLU A 168 2.24 -15.47 1.84
CA GLU A 168 1.08 -16.33 1.61
C GLU A 168 0.70 -17.09 2.89
N VAL A 169 -0.59 -17.03 3.23
CA VAL A 169 -1.22 -17.77 4.33
C VAL A 169 -2.33 -18.62 3.69
N PHE A 170 -2.06 -19.91 3.49
CA PHE A 170 -3.06 -20.88 3.01
C PHE A 170 -3.74 -21.53 4.20
N THR A 171 -5.06 -21.34 4.32
CA THR A 171 -5.79 -21.80 5.51
C THR A 171 -7.06 -22.50 5.08
N ASN A 172 -7.19 -23.76 5.49
CA ASN A 172 -8.43 -24.53 5.40
C ASN A 172 -9.28 -24.39 6.69
N THR A 173 -8.87 -23.48 7.58
CA THR A 173 -9.50 -23.16 8.85
C THR A 173 -9.59 -21.64 9.00
N ALA A 174 -10.37 -21.19 10.00
CA ALA A 174 -10.30 -19.81 10.46
C ALA A 174 -8.86 -19.46 10.87
N VAL A 175 -8.44 -18.22 10.63
CA VAL A 175 -7.13 -17.69 11.04
C VAL A 175 -7.20 -16.28 11.62
N GLY A 176 -6.34 -16.04 12.60
CA GLY A 176 -5.95 -14.71 13.06
C GLY A 176 -4.55 -14.36 12.57
N ILE A 177 -4.39 -13.19 11.96
CA ILE A 177 -3.12 -12.62 11.50
C ILE A 177 -2.84 -11.38 12.35
N THR A 178 -1.70 -11.37 13.05
CA THR A 178 -1.29 -10.23 13.86
C THR A 178 -0.26 -9.41 13.10
N ALA A 179 -0.57 -8.14 12.87
CA ALA A 179 0.40 -7.16 12.38
C ALA A 179 1.55 -7.00 13.38
N GLY A 180 2.78 -7.06 12.90
CA GLY A 180 4.01 -6.79 13.66
C GLY A 180 4.19 -5.31 13.89
N ASN A 181 5.13 -4.97 14.78
CA ASN A 181 5.41 -3.62 15.26
C ASN A 181 4.15 -2.78 15.58
N PRO A 182 3.49 -3.01 16.72
CA PRO A 182 2.24 -2.34 17.07
C PRO A 182 2.35 -0.82 17.15
N LEU A 183 3.54 -0.27 17.45
CA LEU A 183 3.74 1.18 17.54
C LEU A 183 3.73 1.87 16.18
N ASP A 184 4.13 1.16 15.13
CA ASP A 184 4.13 1.69 13.77
C ASP A 184 2.82 1.35 13.06
N PHE A 185 2.05 0.38 13.56
CA PHE A 185 0.81 -0.07 12.94
C PHE A 185 -0.31 0.96 13.09
N VAL A 186 -0.95 1.27 11.97
CA VAL A 186 -2.08 2.22 11.93
C VAL A 186 -3.40 1.47 11.85
N TYR A 187 -3.62 0.69 10.78
CA TYR A 187 -4.85 -0.08 10.60
C TYR A 187 -4.75 -1.12 9.47
N TRP A 188 -5.70 -2.07 9.46
CA TRP A 188 -5.91 -3.04 8.39
C TRP A 188 -6.91 -2.54 7.34
N HIS A 189 -6.57 -2.67 6.06
CA HIS A 189 -7.51 -2.45 4.95
C HIS A 189 -7.70 -3.70 4.11
N LEU A 190 -8.93 -3.93 3.64
CA LEU A 190 -9.33 -5.15 2.93
C LEU A 190 -9.80 -4.83 1.51
N TYR A 191 -9.33 -5.62 0.54
CA TYR A 191 -9.68 -5.53 -0.88
C TYR A 191 -10.10 -6.91 -1.44
N PRO A 192 -11.29 -7.03 -2.06
CA PRO A 192 -12.40 -6.09 -1.91
C PRO A 192 -12.83 -6.00 -0.44
N LYS A 193 -13.64 -4.99 -0.10
CA LYS A 193 -14.19 -4.88 1.25
C LYS A 193 -14.97 -6.16 1.57
N ASN A 194 -14.53 -6.88 2.59
CA ASN A 194 -15.17 -8.09 3.07
C ASN A 194 -15.72 -7.83 4.49
N THR A 195 -16.97 -8.18 4.73
CA THR A 195 -17.65 -7.95 6.02
C THR A 195 -17.58 -9.14 6.97
N THR A 196 -17.13 -10.31 6.51
CA THR A 196 -16.95 -11.50 7.37
C THR A 196 -15.60 -11.50 8.10
N ILE A 197 -14.59 -10.87 7.49
CA ILE A 197 -13.28 -10.64 8.10
C ILE A 197 -13.40 -9.49 9.09
N THR A 198 -12.90 -9.70 10.32
CA THR A 198 -12.90 -8.69 11.37
C THR A 198 -11.48 -8.19 11.63
N THR A 199 -11.35 -6.90 11.98
CA THR A 199 -10.06 -6.29 12.29
C THR A 199 -10.18 -5.53 13.61
N LYS A 200 -9.33 -5.85 14.60
CA LYS A 200 -9.31 -5.19 15.90
C LYS A 200 -7.85 -4.93 16.32
N GLY A 201 -7.47 -3.65 16.32
CA GLY A 201 -6.08 -3.27 16.54
C GLY A 201 -5.19 -3.96 15.50
N THR A 202 -4.11 -4.58 15.96
CA THR A 202 -3.17 -5.33 15.12
C THR A 202 -3.71 -6.67 14.61
N LEU A 203 -4.82 -7.17 15.16
CA LEU A 203 -5.38 -8.47 14.78
C LEU A 203 -6.36 -8.34 13.60
N LEU A 204 -6.18 -9.19 12.60
CA LEU A 204 -7.14 -9.49 11.53
C LEU A 204 -7.58 -10.94 11.69
N ASP A 205 -8.87 -11.16 11.90
CA ASP A 205 -9.47 -12.49 12.01
C ASP A 205 -10.34 -12.79 10.79
N ALA A 206 -10.09 -13.92 10.15
CA ALA A 206 -10.81 -14.42 9.00
C ALA A 206 -11.39 -15.82 9.29
N ALA A 207 -12.63 -16.05 8.90
CA ALA A 207 -13.29 -17.34 9.01
C ALA A 207 -12.87 -18.29 7.88
N MET A 208 -13.18 -19.58 8.06
CA MET A 208 -13.04 -20.56 7.00
C MET A 208 -13.90 -20.15 5.78
N GLY A 209 -13.30 -20.12 4.60
CA GLY A 209 -13.91 -19.70 3.34
C GLY A 209 -13.61 -18.25 2.94
N ASP A 210 -13.09 -17.42 3.85
CA ASP A 210 -12.83 -16.00 3.56
C ASP A 210 -11.70 -15.79 2.56
N THR A 211 -11.89 -14.85 1.65
CA THR A 211 -10.90 -14.45 0.64
C THR A 211 -10.79 -12.94 0.60
N ALA A 212 -9.57 -12.41 0.78
CA ALA A 212 -9.29 -10.99 0.65
C ALA A 212 -7.79 -10.72 0.45
N PHE A 213 -7.49 -9.61 -0.19
CA PHE A 213 -6.18 -8.96 -0.14
C PHE A 213 -6.19 -7.93 0.99
N ALA A 214 -5.36 -8.14 2.01
CA ALA A 214 -5.24 -7.28 3.18
C ALA A 214 -3.94 -6.46 3.14
N ILE A 215 -4.02 -5.19 3.55
CA ILE A 215 -2.85 -4.34 3.76
C ILE A 215 -2.86 -3.85 5.20
N ALA A 216 -1.80 -4.16 5.94
CA ALA A 216 -1.48 -3.50 7.20
C ALA A 216 -0.74 -2.20 6.87
N PHE A 217 -1.35 -1.06 7.19
CA PHE A 217 -0.73 0.23 7.01
C PHE A 217 0.11 0.59 8.24
N TYR A 218 1.31 1.08 7.97
CA TYR A 218 2.31 1.50 8.94
C TYR A 218 2.60 2.98 8.76
N GLY A 219 2.73 3.70 9.86
CA GLY A 219 3.04 5.11 9.92
C GLY A 219 4.31 5.38 10.72
N PRO A 220 4.67 6.66 10.88
CA PRO A 220 5.75 7.04 11.78
C PRO A 220 5.39 6.64 13.22
N ASN A 221 6.36 6.05 13.92
CA ASN A 221 6.20 5.66 15.32
C ASN A 221 5.93 6.91 16.19
N PRO A 222 4.77 6.99 16.88
CA PRO A 222 4.42 8.17 17.67
C PRO A 222 5.36 8.37 18.87
N CYS A 223 6.05 7.31 19.31
CA CYS A 223 7.02 7.33 20.40
C CYS A 223 8.48 7.52 19.94
N GLN A 224 8.73 7.72 18.63
CA GLN A 224 10.08 7.80 18.08
C GLN A 224 10.91 8.94 18.68
N TYR A 225 10.28 10.06 19.03
CA TYR A 225 10.99 11.20 19.62
C TYR A 225 11.60 10.84 20.98
N ILE A 226 10.86 10.10 21.82
CA ILE A 226 11.32 9.65 23.14
C ILE A 226 12.51 8.70 22.99
N ILE A 227 12.42 7.77 22.02
CA ILE A 227 13.51 6.84 21.69
C ILE A 227 14.77 7.62 21.29
N ASN A 228 14.62 8.61 20.40
CA ASN A 228 15.73 9.43 19.92
C ASN A 228 16.35 10.27 21.06
N GLU A 229 15.52 10.84 21.93
CA GLU A 229 15.98 11.58 23.12
C GLU A 229 16.80 10.67 24.03
N GLY A 230 16.30 9.48 24.36
CA GLY A 230 17.00 8.51 25.19
C GLY A 230 18.35 8.07 24.61
N GLN A 231 18.44 7.90 23.29
CA GLN A 231 19.69 7.58 22.58
C GLN A 231 20.67 8.75 22.51
N SER A 232 20.17 9.98 22.58
CA SER A 232 20.99 11.20 22.54
C SER A 232 21.58 11.59 23.89
N LEU A 233 21.04 11.07 24.99
CA LEU A 233 21.54 11.36 26.34
C LEU A 233 22.97 10.85 26.52
N SER A 234 23.82 11.70 27.08
CA SER A 234 25.19 11.38 27.45
C SER A 234 25.48 11.84 28.88
N PRO A 235 26.34 11.14 29.65
CA PRO A 235 26.84 11.64 30.94
C PRO A 235 27.44 13.05 30.86
N ALA A 236 28.02 13.41 29.70
CA ALA A 236 28.61 14.73 29.46
C ALA A 236 27.59 15.88 29.48
N ASP A 237 26.30 15.59 29.31
CA ASP A 237 25.22 16.58 29.34
C ASP A 237 24.86 17.02 30.77
N PHE A 238 25.44 16.38 31.79
CA PHE A 238 25.11 16.59 33.19
C PHE A 238 26.29 17.18 33.98
N PRO A 239 26.02 18.04 34.98
CA PRO A 239 27.06 18.66 35.78
C PRO A 239 27.77 17.65 36.69
N ALA A 240 29.11 17.71 36.68
CA ALA A 240 29.94 17.03 37.66
C ALA A 240 29.73 17.60 39.08
N PRO A 241 29.93 16.80 40.14
CA PRO A 241 30.37 15.40 40.16
C PRO A 241 29.22 14.38 40.03
N SER A 242 27.97 14.84 39.93
CA SER A 242 26.77 14.00 39.93
C SER A 242 26.33 13.51 38.54
N ALA A 243 27.16 13.70 37.51
CA ALA A 243 26.82 13.44 36.12
C ALA A 243 26.23 12.03 35.91
N ASP A 244 26.90 11.00 36.39
CA ASP A 244 26.44 9.61 36.24
C ASP A 244 25.09 9.33 36.91
N LYS A 245 24.85 9.94 38.09
CA LYS A 245 23.60 9.76 38.84
C LYS A 245 22.43 10.46 38.14
N LEU A 246 22.67 11.65 37.60
CA LEU A 246 21.67 12.44 36.87
C LEU A 246 21.36 11.80 35.51
N TYR A 247 22.38 11.32 34.80
CA TYR A 247 22.23 10.55 33.57
C TYR A 247 21.39 9.28 33.79
N ALA A 248 21.70 8.49 34.82
CA ALA A 248 20.92 7.30 35.15
C ALA A 248 19.46 7.63 35.53
N ALA A 249 19.21 8.78 36.18
CA ALA A 249 17.86 9.24 36.48
C ALA A 249 17.10 9.67 35.21
N ALA A 250 17.76 10.39 34.30
CA ALA A 250 17.20 10.81 33.02
C ALA A 250 16.83 9.61 32.13
N LEU A 251 17.70 8.59 32.04
CA LEU A 251 17.39 7.34 31.32
C LEU A 251 16.16 6.62 31.90
N ARG A 252 16.00 6.59 33.23
CA ARG A 252 14.82 5.98 33.86
C ARG A 252 13.54 6.76 33.57
N ALA A 253 13.61 8.09 33.58
CA ALA A 253 12.49 8.95 33.24
C ALA A 253 12.07 8.75 31.78
N ASN A 254 13.02 8.76 30.85
CA ASN A 254 12.78 8.51 29.43
C ASN A 254 12.20 7.10 29.19
N ALA A 255 12.70 6.07 29.87
CA ALA A 255 12.14 4.72 29.79
C ALA A 255 10.70 4.63 30.34
N ALA A 256 10.36 5.39 31.38
CA ALA A 256 9.01 5.44 31.91
C ALA A 256 8.05 6.16 30.96
N GLU A 257 8.51 7.25 30.35
CA GLU A 257 7.76 8.00 29.33
C GLU A 257 7.53 7.16 28.07
N LEU A 258 8.55 6.43 27.62
CA LEU A 258 8.43 5.49 26.50
C LEU A 258 7.33 4.45 26.79
N ARG A 259 7.37 3.79 27.95
CA ARG A 259 6.33 2.80 28.33
C ARG A 259 4.93 3.41 28.38
N ALA A 260 4.80 4.65 28.83
CA ALA A 260 3.51 5.34 28.86
C ALA A 260 3.00 5.62 27.43
N CYS A 261 3.87 6.11 26.55
CA CYS A 261 3.56 6.32 25.14
C CYS A 261 3.19 5.00 24.43
N GLU A 262 3.95 3.93 24.67
CA GLU A 262 3.65 2.60 24.13
C GLU A 262 2.29 2.11 24.59
N ALA A 263 1.98 2.24 25.89
CA ALA A 263 0.69 1.82 26.44
C ALA A 263 -0.49 2.63 25.87
N GLU A 264 -0.32 3.92 25.61
CA GLU A 264 -1.33 4.78 24.97
C GLU A 264 -1.59 4.36 23.51
N HIS A 265 -0.52 4.04 22.77
CA HIS A 265 -0.60 3.72 21.34
C HIS A 265 -0.66 2.22 21.02
N GLY A 266 -0.87 1.36 22.02
CA GLY A 266 -1.13 -0.07 21.83
C GLY A 266 0.13 -0.94 21.65
N GLY A 267 1.32 -0.42 21.92
CA GLY A 267 2.50 -1.23 22.16
C GLY A 267 2.38 -1.94 23.50
N SER A 268 2.37 -3.27 23.50
CA SER A 268 2.69 -3.98 24.74
C SER A 268 4.11 -3.59 25.15
N PRO A 269 4.34 -3.17 26.41
CA PRO A 269 5.67 -2.76 26.85
C PRO A 269 6.66 -3.90 26.61
N LEU A 270 7.77 -3.62 25.93
CA LEU A 270 8.86 -4.58 25.84
C LEU A 270 9.34 -4.93 27.27
N PRO A 271 9.64 -6.21 27.54
CA PRO A 271 10.11 -6.65 28.86
C PRO A 271 11.39 -5.93 29.30
#